data_AF-A0A971L5S1-F1
#
_entry.id   AF-A0A971L5S1-F1
#
_cell.length_a   1.000
_cell.length_b   1.000
_cell.length_c   1.000
_cell.angle_alpha   90.00
_cell.angle_beta   90.00
_cell.angle_gamma   90.00
#
_symmetry.space_group_name_H-M   'P 1'
#
loop_
_entity.id
_entity.type
_entity.pdbx_description
1 polymer ?
#
loop_
_entity_poly.entity_id
_entity_poly.type
_entity_poly.pdbx_seq_one_letter_code
_entity_poly.pdbx_strand_id
1 'polypeptide(L)' 'MPRNELLVIENFKDDYAVIKYGTYTFSLPRNLLPRAAKEGDILKLAIILEGGGDTLKKNKPRNKQTNVKE' A
#
# COMPACT_ATOMS: atom_id res chain seq x y z
N MET A 1 -16.24 21.03 -5.86
CA MET A 1 -14.80 21.11 -6.15
C MET A 1 -14.19 19.79 -5.77
N PRO A 2 -13.65 18.97 -6.69
CA PRO A 2 -12.78 17.89 -6.26
C PRO A 2 -11.62 18.54 -5.52
N ARG A 3 -11.47 18.25 -4.22
CA ARG A 3 -10.23 18.60 -3.54
C ARG A 3 -9.18 17.76 -4.25
N ASN A 4 -8.26 18.41 -4.95
CA ASN A 4 -7.10 17.74 -5.50
C ASN A 4 -6.25 17.34 -4.29
N GLU A 5 -6.55 16.17 -3.71
CA GLU A 5 -5.86 15.67 -2.54
C GLU A 5 -4.45 15.31 -2.98
N LEU A 6 -3.49 16.14 -2.57
CA LEU A 6 -2.08 15.95 -2.88
C LEU A 6 -1.57 14.75 -2.08
N LEU A 7 -0.76 13.92 -2.75
CA LEU A 7 0.03 12.89 -2.09
C LEU A 7 1.29 13.54 -1.54
N VAL A 8 1.43 13.58 -0.23
CA VAL A 8 2.60 14.21 0.43
C VAL A 8 3.35 13.19 1.26
N ILE A 9 4.67 13.18 1.16
CA ILE A 9 5.51 12.42 2.08
C ILE A 9 5.42 13.09 3.45
N GLU A 10 4.71 12.47 4.39
CA GLU A 10 4.54 13.01 5.74
C GLU A 10 5.79 12.77 6.58
N ASN A 11 6.35 11.56 6.55
CA ASN A 11 7.61 11.25 7.21
C ASN A 11 8.29 9.98 6.66
N PHE A 12 9.59 9.82 6.94
CA PHE A 12 10.29 8.54 6.75
C PHE A 12 10.44 7.77 8.06
N LYS A 13 10.38 6.44 8.01
CA LYS A 13 10.70 5.51 9.10
C LYS A 13 11.54 4.39 8.52
N ASP A 14 12.78 4.22 8.96
CA ASP A 14 13.74 3.19 8.51
C ASP A 14 13.53 2.73 7.06
N ASP A 15 12.70 1.69 6.85
CA ASP A 15 12.44 1.02 5.58
C ASP A 15 11.24 1.52 4.76
N TYR A 16 10.42 2.46 5.27
CA TYR A 16 9.22 2.95 4.61
C TYR A 16 9.00 4.46 4.78
N ALA A 17 8.20 5.03 3.89
CA ALA A 17 7.68 6.38 3.99
C ALA A 17 6.19 6.34 4.27
N VAL A 18 5.70 7.26 5.09
CA VAL A 18 4.27 7.50 5.30
C VAL A 18 3.83 8.58 4.31
N ILE A 19 2.82 8.26 3.51
CA ILE A 19 2.24 9.13 2.50
C ILE A 19 0.85 9.54 2.98
N LYS A 20 0.58 10.84 2.97
CA LYS A 20 -0.73 11.43 3.26
C LYS A 20 -1.48 11.73 1.98
N TYR A 21 -2.75 11.35 1.95
CA TYR A 21 -3.70 11.61 0.87
C TYR A 21 -5.03 12.04 1.47
N GLY A 22 -5.30 13.35 1.51
CA GLY A 22 -6.49 13.88 2.17
C GLY A 22 -6.55 13.49 3.64
N THR A 23 -7.59 12.75 4.02
CA THR A 23 -7.78 12.20 5.38
C THR A 23 -7.14 10.82 5.58
N TYR A 24 -6.57 10.24 4.54
CA TYR A 24 -5.97 8.91 4.56
C TYR A 24 -4.45 8.99 4.64
N THR A 25 -3.86 7.96 5.22
CA THR A 25 -2.42 7.73 5.17
C THR A 25 -2.13 6.29 4.78
N PHE A 26 -1.03 6.07 4.09
CA PHE A 26 -0.55 4.74 3.73
C PHE A 26 0.98 4.73 3.69
N SER A 27 1.59 3.55 3.78
CA SER A 27 3.03 3.40 3.73
C SER A 27 3.49 2.86 2.38
N LEU A 28 4.61 3.40 1.89
CA LEU A 28 5.35 2.86 0.76
C LEU A 28 6.74 2.44 1.22
N PRO A 29 7.26 1.27 0.78
CA PRO A 29 8.67 0.95 0.94
C PRO A 29 9.56 2.09 0.42
N ARG A 30 10.59 2.44 1.19
CA ARG A 30 11.45 3.59 0.91
C ARG A 30 12.17 3.47 -0.43
N ASN A 31 12.48 2.23 -0.83
CA ASN A 31 13.11 1.92 -2.11
C ASN A 31 12.20 2.14 -3.35
N LEU A 32 10.89 2.33 -3.17
CA LEU A 32 9.98 2.74 -4.25
C LEU A 32 10.00 4.25 -4.51
N LEU A 33 10.64 5.03 -3.63
CA LEU A 33 10.74 6.47 -3.75
C LEU A 33 12.08 6.89 -4.37
N PRO A 34 12.12 8.03 -5.09
CA PRO A 34 13.37 8.60 -5.55
C PRO A 34 14.34 8.84 -4.38
N ARG A 35 15.64 8.59 -4.59
CA ARG A 35 16.66 8.78 -3.54
C ARG A 35 16.73 10.22 -3.01
N ALA A 36 16.34 11.20 -3.82
CA ALA A 36 16.30 12.61 -3.46
C ALA A 36 14.99 13.03 -2.75
N ALA A 37 14.01 12.13 -2.61
CA ALA A 37 12.74 12.43 -1.98
C ALA A 37 12.92 12.74 -0.49
N LYS A 38 12.21 13.76 -0.01
CA LYS A 38 12.23 14.24 1.38
C LYS A 38 10.82 14.47 1.92
N GLU A 39 10.71 14.65 3.23
CA GLU A 39 9.45 15.00 3.88
C GLU A 39 8.91 16.32 3.33
N GLY A 40 7.59 16.37 3.10
CA GLY A 40 6.90 17.48 2.46
C GLY A 40 6.89 17.43 0.92
N ASP A 41 7.63 16.54 0.26
CA ASP A 41 7.57 16.41 -1.19
C ASP A 41 6.21 15.88 -1.66
N ILE A 42 5.75 16.39 -2.80
CA ILE A 42 4.49 15.98 -3.44
C ILE A 42 4.77 14.88 -4.46
N LEU A 43 4.06 13.76 -4.32
CA LEU A 43 4.13 12.62 -5.22
C LEU A 43 3.05 12.70 -6.30
N LYS A 44 3.39 12.25 -7.51
CA LYS A 44 2.43 11.86 -8.54
C LYS A 44 2.46 10.34 -8.66
N LEU A 45 1.34 9.67 -8.41
CA LEU A 45 1.21 8.22 -8.48
C LEU A 45 0.21 7.85 -9.59
N ALA A 46 0.55 6.87 -10.42
CA ALA A 46 -0.35 6.27 -11.40
C ALA A 46 -0.50 4.78 -11.10
N ILE A 47 -1.73 4.31 -10.97
CA ILE A 47 -2.05 2.90 -10.75
C ILE A 47 -2.61 2.35 -12.07
N ILE A 48 -1.89 1.40 -12.66
CA ILE A 48 -2.26 0.75 -13.92
C ILE A 48 -2.54 -0.71 -13.60
N LEU A 49 -3.73 -1.18 -14.00
CA LEU A 49 -4.05 -2.61 -13.96
C LEU A 49 -3.58 -3.23 -15.27
N GLU A 50 -2.62 -4.15 -15.18
CA GLU A 50 -2.24 -4.97 -16.32
C GLU A 50 -3.37 -5.97 -16.62
N GLY A 51 -3.85 -5.98 -17.86
CA GLY A 51 -4.96 -6.81 -18.31
C GLY A 51 -4.57 -8.28 -18.38
N GLY A 52 -5.12 -9.09 -17.47
CA GLY A 52 -4.87 -10.53 -17.41
C GLY A 52 -5.01 -11.09 -15.99
N GLY A 53 -6.01 -10.59 -15.25
CA GLY A 53 -6.20 -10.88 -13.84
C GLY A 53 -6.35 -12.37 -13.55
N ASP A 54 -5.22 -13.01 -13.23
CA ASP A 54 -5.19 -14.35 -12.62
C ASP A 54 -3.87 -14.62 -11.89
N THR A 55 -3.44 -13.71 -11.02
CA THR A 55 -2.37 -13.98 -10.04
C THR A 55 -2.76 -13.24 -8.75
N LEU A 56 -3.48 -13.83 -7.81
CA LEU A 56 -2.99 -14.85 -6.87
C LEU A 56 -4.19 -15.67 -6.38
N LYS A 57 -4.07 -16.99 -6.54
CA LYS A 57 -5.08 -17.98 -6.15
C LYS A 57 -5.47 -17.85 -4.66
N LYS A 58 -6.78 -17.96 -4.42
CA LYS A 58 -7.49 -18.15 -3.12
C LYS A 58 -6.65 -18.90 -2.08
N ASN A 59 -6.31 -18.25 -0.97
CA ASN A 59 -6.04 -18.95 0.29
C ASN A 59 -7.38 -19.46 0.85
N LYS A 60 -7.70 -20.72 0.54
CA LYS A 60 -8.81 -21.46 1.16
C LYS A 60 -8.47 -21.68 2.64
N PRO A 61 -9.34 -21.31 3.61
CA PRO A 61 -9.07 -21.62 5.01
C PRO A 61 -9.04 -23.14 5.20
N ARG A 62 -7.95 -23.68 5.77
CA ARG A 62 -7.88 -25.06 6.24
C ARG A 62 -8.79 -25.17 7.47
N ASN A 63 -10.04 -25.59 7.28
CA ASN A 63 -10.87 -26.13 8.35
C ASN A 63 -10.15 -27.37 8.90
N LYS A 64 -9.55 -27.29 10.10
CA LYS A 64 -9.17 -28.47 10.87
C LYS A 64 -10.43 -28.95 11.57
N GLN A 65 -11.05 -29.96 10.98
CA GLN A 65 -12.11 -30.75 11.58
C GLN A 65 -11.50 -31.48 12.79
N THR A 66 -11.71 -30.96 14.00
CA THR A 66 -11.45 -31.71 15.23
C THR A 66 -12.53 -32.78 15.35
N ASN A 67 -12.23 -33.99 14.90
CA ASN A 67 -13.03 -35.14 15.26
C ASN A 67 -12.60 -35.59 16.66
N VAL A 68 -13.42 -35.28 17.66
CA VAL A 68 -13.36 -35.94 18.97
C VAL A 68 -13.72 -37.40 18.73
N LYS A 69 -12.83 -38.32 19.09
CA LYS A 69 -13.15 -39.74 19.22
C LYS A 69 -13.44 -40.04 20.68
N GLU A 70 -14.38 -40.97 20.83
CA GLU A 70 -15.12 -41.44 22.03
C GLU A 70 -14.31 -41.62 23.31
#